data_AF-A0A0G0A9W6-F1
#
_entry.id   AF-A0A0G0A9W6-F1
#
_cell.length_a   1.000
_cell.length_b   1.000
_cell.length_c   1.000
_cell.angle_alpha   90.00
_cell.angle_beta   90.00
_cell.angle_gamma   90.00
#
_symmetry.space_group_name_H-M   'P 1'
#
loop_
_entity.id
_entity.type
_entity.pdbx_description
1 polymer ?
#
loop_
_entity_poly.entity_id
_entity_poly.type
_entity_poly.pdbx_seq_one_letter_code
_entity_poly.pdbx_strand_id
1 'polypeptide(L)'
;MNTNPIYLTDSYKRSCKAKIIDLKTENNLTVVTLDQTIFYPFGGGQPSDQGFIEGKKGRLDVQQVLLKGSELKHIGEINGKFSTGETVECTIDWNKRYHNMRVHSAGHVLHEAVKMLFPELIPVKGEHGKKAYIKYKGNIEEISANIILNKANELIKKSLPVFTEFVSLDELKKRSPWVPEHLPTNKPLRIMWIGGFAPIPDGGTQLKNTVEVGEFDSVEILNEGEFVYVYYKITKDISEIAVDTKTKNNTVSSTSREDLINLKNQAIAQISEVTTFEELEQIRIDLFGRSGKFTSISKEIAKISTENKRQFGITLNEVKNTLEVLITNKKNNLSNLARVWFDPTMPAKKTKLGHLHMVTKAIDEISSVFEKIGFSRVRYPEVEWDYFAFGALNFPENHPARDDWETFFVDSPNSKKYGPMLLTPHTSSGQIREMLSNTPPIRMINIAKCYRRQSDVSHLSMFHQFEGLVVDKNISITNLRGTIDYFAKSFFGPKREIRLRPYHFQFTEPSFEVDISCNVCDAQGCKLCKEGWLEIGGAGMVHPNVLKNCKIDPNEYSGFAFGWGVERVAMMKSGLSVPDIRLLYSSDLRVLSQL
;
A
#
# COMPACT_ATOMS: atom_id res chain seq x y z
N MET A 1 4.73 40.03 0.52
CA MET A 1 5.88 40.17 1.43
C MET A 1 6.56 41.47 1.07
N ASN A 2 7.07 42.21 2.06
CA ASN A 2 7.80 43.46 1.80
C ASN A 2 9.28 43.22 1.46
N THR A 3 9.79 42.04 1.86
CA THR A 3 11.12 41.54 1.49
C THR A 3 10.97 40.49 0.39
N ASN A 4 11.79 40.57 -0.66
CA ASN A 4 11.91 39.55 -1.71
C ASN A 4 12.76 38.36 -1.22
N PRO A 5 12.17 37.17 -1.01
CA PRO A 5 12.88 36.00 -0.47
C PRO A 5 13.60 35.20 -1.57
N ILE A 6 14.85 35.56 -1.88
CA ILE A 6 15.63 34.95 -2.96
C ILE A 6 15.84 33.44 -2.74
N TYR A 7 15.90 32.99 -1.49
CA TYR A 7 16.08 31.58 -1.13
C TYR A 7 14.98 30.65 -1.66
N LEU A 8 13.78 31.18 -1.94
CA LEU A 8 12.69 30.42 -2.53
C LEU A 8 12.94 30.07 -4.00
N THR A 9 13.66 30.92 -4.73
CA THR A 9 13.99 30.73 -6.16
C THR A 9 15.39 30.16 -6.36
N ASP A 10 16.32 30.43 -5.44
CA ASP A 10 17.70 29.93 -5.51
C ASP A 10 18.23 29.62 -4.10
N SER A 11 18.06 28.38 -3.68
CA SER A 11 18.56 27.89 -2.39
C SER A 11 20.10 27.78 -2.34
N TYR A 12 20.80 27.86 -3.48
CA TYR A 12 22.26 27.75 -3.57
C TYR A 12 22.97 29.12 -3.58
N LYS A 13 22.21 30.22 -3.63
CA LYS A 13 22.77 31.56 -3.59
C LYS A 13 23.43 31.83 -2.23
N ARG A 14 24.75 32.04 -2.24
CA ARG A 14 25.57 32.20 -1.03
C ARG A 14 25.73 33.65 -0.59
N SER A 15 25.63 34.58 -1.54
CA SER A 15 25.68 36.01 -1.27
C SER A 15 24.72 36.81 -2.16
N CYS A 16 24.27 37.95 -1.65
CA CYS A 16 23.51 38.94 -2.43
C CYS A 16 23.74 40.35 -1.91
N LYS A 17 23.48 41.35 -2.75
CA LYS A 17 23.36 42.74 -2.30
C LYS A 17 21.90 43.02 -1.96
N ALA A 18 21.67 43.74 -0.87
CA ALA A 18 20.34 44.14 -0.41
C ALA A 18 20.38 45.57 0.14
N LYS A 19 19.23 46.21 0.27
CA LYS A 19 19.09 47.50 0.95
C LYS A 19 18.39 47.32 2.29
N ILE A 20 18.86 48.05 3.30
CA ILE A 20 18.21 48.10 4.62
C ILE A 20 16.93 48.93 4.51
N ILE A 21 15.79 48.31 4.77
CA ILE A 21 14.47 48.97 4.82
C ILE A 21 14.17 49.50 6.22
N ASP A 22 14.47 48.71 7.24
CA ASP A 22 14.21 49.05 8.64
C ASP A 22 15.34 48.52 9.53
N LEU A 23 15.63 49.26 10.60
CA LEU A 23 16.68 48.95 11.56
C LEU A 23 16.15 49.26 12.96
N LYS A 24 16.14 48.26 13.84
CA LYS A 24 15.78 48.42 15.25
C LYS A 24 16.81 47.76 16.13
N THR A 25 17.11 48.34 17.28
CA THR A 25 17.97 47.73 18.29
C THR A 25 17.14 47.49 19.54
N GLU A 26 17.04 46.23 19.94
CA GLU A 26 16.30 45.78 21.12
C GLU A 26 17.20 44.83 21.91
N ASN A 27 17.42 45.10 23.21
CA ASN A 27 18.18 44.23 24.12
C ASN A 27 19.57 43.79 23.61
N ASN A 28 20.40 44.74 23.16
CA ASN A 28 21.74 44.51 22.55
C ASN A 28 21.75 43.71 21.24
N LEU A 29 20.60 43.28 20.72
CA LEU A 29 20.47 42.68 19.41
C LEU A 29 19.92 43.71 18.42
N THR A 30 20.46 43.67 17.21
CA THR A 30 20.00 44.50 16.11
C THR A 30 19.15 43.67 15.17
N VAL A 31 17.99 44.21 14.84
CA VAL A 31 17.00 43.65 13.93
C VAL A 31 17.06 44.45 12.64
N VAL A 32 17.47 43.78 11.56
CA VAL A 32 17.56 44.36 10.21
C VAL A 32 16.46 43.77 9.33
N THR A 33 15.71 44.64 8.67
CA THR A 33 14.77 44.26 7.59
C THR A 33 15.36 44.70 6.26
N LEU A 34 15.36 43.80 5.28
CA LEU A 34 15.95 44.03 3.96
C LEU A 34 14.87 44.08 2.86
N ASP A 35 15.18 44.70 1.73
CA ASP A 35 14.33 44.67 0.53
C ASP A 35 14.33 43.32 -0.17
N GLN A 36 15.42 42.58 -0.06
CA GLN A 36 15.57 41.20 -0.50
C GLN A 36 16.54 40.46 0.41
N THR A 37 16.40 39.14 0.52
CA THR A 37 17.32 38.35 1.34
C THR A 37 17.51 36.94 0.80
N ILE A 38 18.74 36.45 0.94
CA ILE A 38 19.07 35.03 0.76
C ILE A 38 18.91 34.23 2.04
N PHE A 39 18.72 34.83 3.21
CA PHE A 39 18.58 34.10 4.47
C PHE A 39 17.18 33.51 4.60
N TYR A 40 17.13 32.20 4.88
CA TYR A 40 15.93 31.46 5.19
C TYR A 40 15.50 31.72 6.65
N PRO A 41 14.24 32.12 6.91
CA PRO A 41 13.70 32.23 8.26
C PRO A 41 13.43 30.86 8.86
N PHE A 42 13.37 30.76 10.19
CA PHE A 42 12.88 29.53 10.82
C PHE A 42 11.45 29.23 10.35
N GLY A 43 11.21 28.01 9.87
CA GLY A 43 9.90 27.61 9.34
C GLY A 43 9.89 26.16 8.88
N GLY A 44 8.70 25.53 8.87
CA GLY A 44 8.51 24.17 8.37
C GLY A 44 9.39 23.10 9.04
N GLY A 45 9.86 23.35 10.27
CA GLY A 45 10.81 22.48 10.98
C GLY A 45 12.28 22.67 10.59
N GLN A 46 12.60 23.47 9.57
CA GLN A 46 13.98 23.75 9.18
C GLN A 46 14.54 24.95 10.02
N PRO A 47 15.75 24.83 10.60
CA PRO A 47 16.42 25.94 11.27
C PRO A 47 16.65 27.16 10.37
N SER A 48 16.59 28.37 10.93
CA SER A 48 16.94 29.59 10.19
C SER A 48 18.42 29.61 9.83
N ASP A 49 18.79 30.36 8.79
CA ASP A 49 20.20 30.55 8.49
C ASP A 49 20.90 31.47 9.48
N GLN A 50 22.22 31.34 9.45
CA GLN A 50 23.18 32.22 10.07
C GLN A 50 24.16 32.72 9.01
N GLY A 51 24.94 33.73 9.35
CA GLY A 51 25.88 34.36 8.43
C GLY A 51 26.15 35.78 8.85
N PHE A 52 26.40 36.66 7.90
CA PHE A 52 26.63 38.07 8.17
C PHE A 52 26.04 38.99 7.10
N ILE A 53 25.69 40.19 7.53
CA ILE A 53 25.31 41.31 6.67
C ILE A 53 26.39 42.36 6.87
N GLU A 54 27.03 42.82 5.80
CA GLU A 54 28.17 43.72 5.85
C GLU A 54 27.85 45.00 5.07
N GLY A 55 27.99 46.14 5.74
CA GLY A 55 27.82 47.47 5.19
C GLY A 55 29.15 48.21 5.16
N LYS A 56 29.13 49.50 4.82
CA LYS A 56 30.37 50.31 4.72
C LYS A 56 31.02 50.56 6.07
N LYS A 57 30.23 50.62 7.14
CA LYS A 57 30.65 51.05 8.50
C LYS A 57 30.20 50.09 9.60
N GLY A 58 29.73 48.90 9.24
CA GLY A 58 29.30 47.92 10.21
C GLY A 58 29.10 46.55 9.62
N ARG A 59 28.98 45.57 10.50
CA ARG A 59 28.69 44.18 10.18
C ARG A 59 27.76 43.62 11.25
N LEU A 60 26.69 42.97 10.81
CA LEU A 60 25.78 42.22 11.67
C LEU A 60 26.06 40.74 11.49
N ASP A 61 26.44 40.04 12.56
CA ASP A 61 26.50 38.59 12.57
C ASP A 61 25.10 38.04 12.87
N VAL A 62 24.45 37.51 11.83
CA VAL A 62 23.07 37.04 11.88
C VAL A 62 23.01 35.74 12.68
N GLN A 63 22.34 35.77 13.82
CA GLN A 63 22.14 34.63 14.70
C GLN A 63 20.84 33.88 14.39
N GLN A 64 19.80 34.62 13.97
CA GLN A 64 18.49 34.06 13.64
C GLN A 64 17.77 34.92 12.61
N VAL A 65 16.95 34.29 11.77
CA VAL A 65 16.00 34.98 10.90
C VAL A 65 14.57 34.52 11.20
N LEU A 66 13.67 35.48 11.39
CA LEU A 66 12.27 35.24 11.71
C LEU A 66 11.36 35.89 10.68
N LEU A 67 10.33 35.17 10.26
CA LEU A 67 9.20 35.73 9.52
C LEU A 67 8.17 36.27 10.52
N LYS A 68 8.02 37.60 10.62
CA LYS A 68 6.96 38.24 11.42
C LYS A 68 6.01 39.00 10.49
N GLY A 69 4.79 38.49 10.32
CA GLY A 69 3.84 39.04 9.35
C GLY A 69 4.36 38.90 7.92
N SER A 70 4.60 40.02 7.23
CA SER A 70 5.12 40.06 5.86
C SER A 70 6.59 40.44 5.75
N GLU A 71 7.31 40.48 6.88
CA GLU A 71 8.69 40.96 6.99
C GLU A 71 9.63 39.85 7.46
N LEU A 72 10.82 39.80 6.84
CA LEU A 72 11.92 38.92 7.26
C LEU A 72 12.89 39.72 8.12
N LYS A 73 12.95 39.36 9.40
CA LYS A 73 13.72 40.05 10.44
C LYS A 73 15.00 39.29 10.71
N HIS A 74 16.13 39.91 10.41
CA HIS A 74 17.48 39.37 10.63
C HIS A 74 17.97 39.87 11.99
N ILE A 75 18.14 38.95 12.94
CA ILE A 75 18.46 39.26 14.33
C ILE A 75 19.90 38.83 14.58
N GLY A 76 20.70 39.75 15.10
CA GLY A 76 22.11 39.48 15.37
C GLY A 76 22.80 40.57 16.17
N GLU A 77 24.09 40.35 16.43
CA GLU A 77 24.96 41.34 17.05
C GLU A 77 25.61 42.19 15.97
N ILE A 78 25.57 43.52 16.15
CA ILE A 78 26.19 44.46 15.21
C ILE A 78 27.50 44.99 15.78
N ASN A 79 28.54 44.94 14.95
CA ASN A 79 29.78 45.68 15.17
C ASN A 79 29.78 46.87 14.20
N GLY A 80 29.79 48.10 14.72
CA GLY A 80 29.71 49.33 13.92
C GLY A 80 28.29 49.89 13.82
N LYS A 81 27.97 50.54 12.69
CA LYS A 81 26.65 51.19 12.48
C LYS A 81 26.13 50.95 11.07
N PHE A 82 24.83 50.70 10.97
CA PHE A 82 24.07 50.71 9.73
C PHE A 82 23.19 51.95 9.62
N SER A 83 22.84 52.32 8.39
CA SER A 83 21.84 53.35 8.10
C SER A 83 20.71 52.77 7.26
N THR A 84 19.47 53.23 7.50
CA THR A 84 18.34 52.89 6.61
C THR A 84 18.62 53.40 5.19
N GLY A 85 18.30 52.60 4.19
CA GLY A 85 18.61 52.85 2.77
C GLY A 85 20.03 52.46 2.33
N GLU A 86 20.90 52.06 3.26
CA GLU A 86 22.25 51.57 2.95
C GLU A 86 22.19 50.25 2.16
N THR A 87 23.03 50.16 1.12
CA THR A 87 23.27 48.89 0.42
C THR A 87 24.31 48.07 1.19
N VAL A 88 23.94 46.85 1.54
CA VAL A 88 24.74 45.88 2.28
C VAL A 88 24.96 44.60 1.48
N GLU A 89 26.05 43.90 1.76
CA GLU A 89 26.35 42.57 1.24
C GLU A 89 25.97 41.50 2.27
N CYS A 90 25.08 40.61 1.88
CA CYS A 90 24.57 39.51 2.69
C CYS A 90 25.32 38.24 2.31
N THR A 91 25.87 37.52 3.28
CA THR A 91 26.52 36.22 3.07
C THR A 91 26.04 35.22 4.11
N ILE A 92 25.58 34.05 3.67
CA ILE A 92 25.17 32.96 4.57
C ILE A 92 26.35 32.06 4.96
N ASP A 93 26.26 31.44 6.13
CA ASP A 93 27.09 30.29 6.51
C ASP A 93 26.69 29.09 5.64
N TRP A 94 27.42 28.91 4.52
CA TRP A 94 27.10 27.89 3.53
C TRP A 94 27.12 26.47 4.11
N ASN A 95 28.03 26.19 5.04
CA ASN A 95 28.14 24.84 5.61
C ASN A 95 26.89 24.51 6.43
N LYS A 96 26.41 25.46 7.25
CA LYS A 96 25.16 25.30 7.98
C LYS A 96 23.95 25.24 7.06
N ARG A 97 23.86 26.14 6.07
CA ARG A 97 22.76 26.13 5.09
C ARG A 97 22.71 24.79 4.36
N TYR A 98 23.83 24.34 3.82
CA TYR A 98 23.90 23.11 3.04
C TYR A 98 23.55 21.89 3.90
N HIS A 99 24.02 21.83 5.15
CA HIS A 99 23.60 20.79 6.08
C HIS A 99 22.08 20.83 6.35
N ASN A 100 21.50 22.00 6.60
CA ASN A 100 20.06 22.15 6.83
C ASN A 100 19.24 21.76 5.58
N MET A 101 19.70 22.13 4.37
CA MET A 101 19.11 21.68 3.11
C MET A 101 19.12 20.16 3.00
N ARG A 102 20.23 19.51 3.34
CA ARG A 102 20.33 18.05 3.34
C ARG A 102 19.34 17.41 4.29
N VAL A 103 19.27 17.87 5.55
CA VAL A 103 18.34 17.32 6.55
C VAL A 103 16.89 17.56 6.16
N HIS A 104 16.57 18.73 5.61
CA HIS A 104 15.23 19.09 5.14
C HIS A 104 14.81 18.24 3.93
N SER A 105 15.63 18.19 2.87
CA SER A 105 15.37 17.36 1.69
C SER A 105 15.37 15.85 2.02
N ALA A 106 16.15 15.40 3.00
CA ALA A 106 16.05 14.03 3.53
C ALA A 106 14.68 13.75 4.14
N GLY A 107 14.07 14.72 4.83
CA GLY A 107 12.70 14.60 5.32
C GLY A 107 11.72 14.29 4.18
N HIS A 108 11.86 14.98 3.04
CA HIS A 108 11.02 14.71 1.86
C HIS A 108 11.27 13.32 1.26
N VAL A 109 12.53 12.89 1.14
CA VAL A 109 12.85 11.52 0.66
C VAL A 109 12.29 10.44 1.61
N LEU A 110 12.43 10.64 2.92
CA LEU A 110 11.90 9.72 3.93
C LEU A 110 10.37 9.67 3.88
N HIS A 111 9.71 10.81 3.66
CA HIS A 111 8.27 10.86 3.50
C HIS A 111 7.80 9.99 2.33
N GLU A 112 8.44 10.11 1.17
CA GLU A 112 8.11 9.27 0.01
C GLU A 112 8.33 7.77 0.32
N ALA A 113 9.44 7.42 0.98
CA ALA A 113 9.70 6.04 1.40
C ALA A 113 8.60 5.51 2.33
N VAL A 114 8.19 6.30 3.33
CA VAL A 114 7.11 5.93 4.26
C VAL A 114 5.78 5.81 3.53
N LYS A 115 5.39 6.75 2.66
CA LYS A 115 4.13 6.69 1.93
C LYS A 115 4.04 5.52 0.96
N MET A 116 5.17 5.10 0.38
CA MET A 116 5.22 3.89 -0.46
C MET A 116 5.02 2.60 0.33
N LEU A 117 5.49 2.55 1.58
CA LEU A 117 5.41 1.36 2.44
C LEU A 117 4.12 1.29 3.26
N PHE A 118 3.66 2.46 3.74
CA PHE A 118 2.56 2.64 4.68
C PHE A 118 1.61 3.74 4.15
N PRO A 119 0.86 3.48 3.06
CA PRO A 119 0.03 4.47 2.41
C PRO A 119 -1.11 5.00 3.29
N GLU A 120 -1.51 4.26 4.32
CA GLU A 120 -2.54 4.61 5.30
C GLU A 120 -2.14 5.72 6.28
N LEU A 121 -0.84 5.98 6.44
CA LEU A 121 -0.36 7.02 7.36
C LEU A 121 -0.69 8.42 6.83
N ILE A 122 -1.21 9.25 7.73
CA ILE A 122 -1.57 10.64 7.45
C ILE A 122 -0.45 11.54 7.98
N PRO A 123 0.28 12.29 7.13
CA PRO A 123 1.33 13.20 7.59
C PRO A 123 0.75 14.34 8.43
N VAL A 124 1.41 14.66 9.55
CA VAL A 124 1.00 15.72 10.47
C VAL A 124 1.99 16.88 10.46
N LYS A 125 3.29 16.60 10.67
CA LYS A 125 4.35 17.62 10.68
C LYS A 125 5.74 17.03 10.44
N GLY A 126 6.65 17.83 9.89
CA GLY A 126 8.08 17.56 9.86
C GLY A 126 8.85 18.47 10.82
N GLU A 127 9.91 17.95 11.42
CA GLU A 127 10.92 18.69 12.17
C GLU A 127 12.29 18.29 11.61
N HIS A 128 13.10 19.27 11.23
CA HIS A 128 14.33 19.07 10.45
C HIS A 128 15.55 19.72 11.12
N GLY A 129 15.46 19.99 12.42
CA GLY A 129 16.56 20.42 13.26
C GLY A 129 17.46 19.28 13.76
N LYS A 130 18.06 19.46 14.94
CA LYS A 130 19.04 18.52 15.52
C LYS A 130 18.50 17.10 15.77
N LYS A 131 17.21 16.96 16.07
CA LYS A 131 16.52 15.68 16.24
C LYS A 131 15.39 15.60 15.22
N ALA A 132 15.77 15.32 13.97
CA ALA A 132 14.85 15.36 12.84
C ALA A 132 13.86 14.18 12.85
N TYR A 133 12.60 14.45 12.54
CA TYR A 133 11.55 13.44 12.43
C TYR A 133 10.39 13.89 11.54
N ILE A 134 9.59 12.92 11.13
CA ILE A 134 8.27 13.15 10.54
C ILE A 134 7.22 12.49 11.42
N LYS A 135 6.20 13.26 11.81
CA LYS A 135 5.07 12.81 12.60
C LYS A 135 3.92 12.44 11.69
N TYR A 136 3.36 11.26 11.90
CA TYR A 136 2.15 10.77 11.24
C TYR A 136 1.07 10.44 12.25
N LYS A 137 -0.19 10.45 11.82
CA LYS A 137 -1.31 9.83 12.51
C LYS A 137 -1.46 8.39 12.00
N GLY A 138 -1.50 7.43 12.93
CA GLY A 138 -1.42 5.99 12.66
C GLY A 138 -0.39 5.30 13.55
N ASN A 139 -0.11 4.03 13.28
CA ASN A 139 0.88 3.23 14.01
C ASN A 139 1.77 2.47 13.04
N ILE A 140 3.04 2.29 13.42
CA ILE A 140 4.01 1.46 12.69
C ILE A 140 4.67 0.51 13.68
N GLU A 141 4.79 -0.77 13.35
CA GLU A 141 5.56 -1.72 14.15
C GLU A 141 7.06 -1.34 14.15
N GLU A 142 7.73 -1.42 15.31
CA GLU A 142 9.15 -1.01 15.45
C GLU A 142 10.09 -1.74 14.47
N ILE A 143 9.79 -2.99 14.12
CA ILE A 143 10.59 -3.79 13.17
C ILE A 143 10.67 -3.15 11.77
N SER A 144 9.78 -2.21 11.48
CA SER A 144 9.70 -1.49 10.20
C SER A 144 10.81 -0.46 9.98
N ALA A 145 11.57 -0.08 11.02
CA ALA A 145 12.59 0.96 10.93
C ALA A 145 13.65 0.64 9.86
N ASN A 146 14.12 -0.62 9.80
CA ASN A 146 15.09 -1.07 8.79
C ASN A 146 14.50 -1.08 7.37
N ILE A 147 13.21 -1.38 7.23
CA ILE A 147 12.53 -1.40 5.92
C ILE A 147 12.43 0.03 5.37
N ILE A 148 12.04 0.98 6.22
CA ILE A 148 11.97 2.41 5.87
C ILE A 148 13.37 2.93 5.51
N LEU A 149 14.38 2.63 6.34
CA LEU A 149 15.78 3.01 6.10
C LEU A 149 16.27 2.53 4.73
N ASN A 150 16.11 1.24 4.43
CA ASN A 150 16.52 0.65 3.16
C ASN A 150 15.79 1.30 1.98
N LYS A 151 14.49 1.57 2.13
CA LYS A 151 13.69 2.20 1.08
C LYS A 151 14.13 3.64 0.81
N ALA A 152 14.40 4.42 1.86
CA ALA A 152 14.88 5.79 1.72
C ALA A 152 16.24 5.83 1.02
N ASN A 153 17.18 4.94 1.38
CA ASN A 153 18.47 4.83 0.71
C ASN A 153 18.35 4.33 -0.74
N GLU A 154 17.38 3.47 -1.07
CA GLU A 154 17.07 3.10 -2.46
C GLU A 154 16.65 4.34 -3.29
N LEU A 155 15.83 5.22 -2.73
CA LEU A 155 15.39 6.45 -3.41
C LEU A 155 16.55 7.42 -3.64
N ILE A 156 17.46 7.55 -2.68
CA ILE A 156 18.67 8.37 -2.84
C ILE A 156 19.52 7.86 -4.01
N LYS A 157 19.76 6.54 -4.09
CA LYS A 157 20.58 5.91 -5.14
C LYS A 157 20.06 6.14 -6.56
N LYS A 158 18.79 6.51 -6.71
CA LYS A 158 18.19 6.85 -8.01
C LYS A 158 18.57 8.25 -8.51
N SER A 159 19.25 9.07 -7.69
CA SER A 159 19.72 10.42 -8.05
C SER A 159 18.62 11.27 -8.69
N LEU A 160 17.47 11.34 -8.02
CA LEU A 160 16.27 12.00 -8.54
C LEU A 160 16.44 13.53 -8.45
N PRO A 161 16.10 14.27 -9.52
CA PRO A 161 16.10 15.73 -9.48
C PRO A 161 14.99 16.24 -8.56
N VAL A 162 15.26 17.34 -7.86
CA VAL A 162 14.29 18.06 -7.02
C VAL A 162 13.88 19.33 -7.76
N PHE A 163 12.58 19.54 -7.88
CA PHE A 163 12.03 20.69 -8.58
C PHE A 163 11.21 21.55 -7.63
N THR A 164 11.11 22.84 -7.95
CA THR A 164 10.29 23.79 -7.22
C THR A 164 9.63 24.76 -8.18
N GLU A 165 8.38 25.14 -7.91
CA GLU A 165 7.69 26.19 -8.67
C GLU A 165 6.60 26.85 -7.81
N PHE A 166 6.00 27.91 -8.34
CA PHE A 166 4.88 28.59 -7.70
C PHE A 166 3.58 28.29 -8.47
N VAL A 167 2.55 27.84 -7.76
CA VAL A 167 1.24 27.48 -8.32
C VAL A 167 0.10 28.08 -7.49
N SER A 168 -1.12 28.10 -8.05
CA SER A 168 -2.32 28.40 -7.25
C SER A 168 -2.72 27.21 -6.37
N LEU A 169 -3.55 27.43 -5.35
CA LEU A 169 -4.11 26.35 -4.53
C LEU A 169 -4.90 25.35 -5.37
N ASP A 170 -5.65 25.82 -6.36
CA ASP A 170 -6.43 24.94 -7.25
C ASP A 170 -5.53 24.06 -8.11
N GLU A 171 -4.40 24.60 -8.57
CA GLU A 171 -3.43 23.82 -9.34
C GLU A 171 -2.71 22.79 -8.48
N LEU A 172 -2.36 23.14 -7.23
CA LEU A 172 -1.83 22.16 -6.27
C LEU A 172 -2.83 21.03 -6.00
N LYS A 173 -4.12 21.35 -5.79
CA LYS A 173 -5.19 20.35 -5.56
C LYS A 173 -5.38 19.39 -6.74
N LYS A 174 -5.09 19.82 -7.98
CA LYS A 174 -5.13 18.94 -9.16
C LYS A 174 -3.94 17.98 -9.23
N ARG A 175 -2.79 18.40 -8.69
CA ARG A 175 -1.51 17.69 -8.86
C ARG A 175 -1.12 16.84 -7.67
N SER A 176 -1.67 17.13 -6.49
CA SER A 176 -1.31 16.45 -5.25
C SER A 176 -2.49 15.67 -4.67
N PRO A 177 -2.31 14.39 -4.27
CA PRO A 177 -3.37 13.58 -3.66
C PRO A 177 -3.73 14.03 -2.24
N TRP A 178 -2.88 14.85 -1.61
CA TRP A 178 -3.10 15.39 -0.28
C TRP A 178 -2.65 16.85 -0.23
N VAL A 179 -3.52 17.72 0.31
CA VAL A 179 -3.24 19.15 0.47
C VAL A 179 -3.61 19.56 1.90
N PRO A 180 -2.72 20.22 2.66
CA PRO A 180 -3.04 20.75 3.98
C PRO A 180 -4.28 21.65 3.98
N GLU A 181 -5.14 21.54 5.01
CA GLU A 181 -6.43 22.24 5.09
C GLU A 181 -6.29 23.78 5.18
N HIS A 182 -5.17 24.29 5.69
CA HIS A 182 -4.97 25.71 6.01
C HIS A 182 -4.00 26.45 5.09
N LEU A 183 -4.02 26.15 3.78
CA LEU A 183 -3.20 26.89 2.82
C LEU A 183 -3.86 28.20 2.37
N PRO A 184 -3.09 29.28 2.21
CA PRO A 184 -3.61 30.56 1.75
C PRO A 184 -4.12 30.46 0.31
N THR A 185 -5.34 30.95 0.08
CA THR A 185 -6.03 30.92 -1.23
C THR A 185 -5.73 32.14 -2.11
N ASN A 186 -5.21 33.22 -1.51
CA ASN A 186 -5.07 34.53 -2.13
C ASN A 186 -3.65 34.86 -2.62
N LYS A 187 -2.74 33.88 -2.64
CA LYS A 187 -1.37 34.05 -3.15
C LYS A 187 -0.83 32.75 -3.75
N PRO A 188 0.15 32.82 -4.68
CA PRO A 188 0.85 31.64 -5.16
C PRO A 188 1.53 30.88 -4.02
N LEU A 189 1.44 29.56 -4.07
CA LEU A 189 2.04 28.60 -3.16
C LEU A 189 3.29 28.02 -3.81
N ARG A 190 4.40 27.99 -3.08
CA ARG A 190 5.57 27.25 -3.53
C ARG A 190 5.36 25.76 -3.28
N ILE A 191 5.54 24.98 -4.33
CA ILE A 191 5.48 23.52 -4.28
C ILE A 191 6.84 22.95 -4.66
N MET A 192 7.13 21.76 -4.15
CA MET A 192 8.30 20.97 -4.53
C MET A 192 7.92 19.54 -4.87
N TRP A 193 8.70 18.87 -5.70
CA TRP A 193 8.59 17.42 -5.91
C TRP A 193 9.94 16.78 -6.21
N ILE A 194 10.05 15.48 -5.96
CA ILE A 194 11.26 14.68 -6.21
C ILE A 194 10.98 13.77 -7.40
N GLY A 195 11.73 13.92 -8.49
CA GLY A 195 11.61 13.09 -9.68
C GLY A 195 10.17 13.04 -10.23
N GLY A 196 9.53 11.88 -10.12
CA GLY A 196 8.15 11.65 -10.56
C GLY A 196 7.10 11.61 -9.44
N PHE A 197 7.46 11.92 -8.19
CA PHE A 197 6.52 11.92 -7.07
C PHE A 197 5.60 13.13 -7.08
N ALA A 198 4.48 13.04 -6.34
CA ALA A 198 3.48 14.09 -6.31
C ALA A 198 4.02 15.36 -5.63
N PRO A 199 3.68 16.56 -6.12
CA PRO A 199 4.13 17.79 -5.51
C PRO A 199 3.48 18.06 -4.15
N ILE A 200 4.26 18.67 -3.26
CA ILE A 200 3.84 19.07 -1.92
C ILE A 200 4.18 20.54 -1.67
N PRO A 201 3.39 21.26 -0.85
CA PRO A 201 3.70 22.64 -0.49
C PRO A 201 4.95 22.69 0.39
N ASP A 202 5.93 23.52 0.02
CA ASP A 202 7.18 23.65 0.76
C ASP A 202 7.80 25.05 0.64
N GLY A 203 8.05 25.66 1.80
CA GLY A 203 8.71 26.95 1.92
C GLY A 203 10.22 26.86 2.21
N GLY A 204 10.75 25.65 2.44
CA GLY A 204 12.12 25.40 2.87
C GLY A 204 13.17 25.55 1.77
N THR A 205 14.43 25.39 2.12
CA THR A 205 15.52 25.38 1.13
C THR A 205 15.80 23.96 0.69
N GLN A 206 15.96 23.74 -0.62
CA GLN A 206 15.99 22.39 -1.20
C GLN A 206 17.27 22.13 -1.97
N LEU A 207 17.75 20.89 -1.88
CA LEU A 207 18.80 20.37 -2.77
C LEU A 207 18.30 20.33 -4.22
N LYS A 208 19.22 20.25 -5.21
CA LYS A 208 18.85 20.05 -6.62
C LYS A 208 18.66 18.58 -6.97
N ASN A 209 19.28 17.68 -6.21
CA ASN A 209 19.21 16.25 -6.43
C ASN A 209 19.23 15.45 -5.12
N THR A 210 18.53 14.32 -5.07
CA THR A 210 18.51 13.45 -3.88
C THR A 210 19.87 12.87 -3.51
N VAL A 211 20.80 12.72 -4.46
CA VAL A 211 22.15 12.22 -4.17
C VAL A 211 22.92 13.15 -3.22
N GLU A 212 22.60 14.45 -3.23
CA GLU A 212 23.24 15.43 -2.35
C GLU A 212 22.82 15.27 -0.88
N VAL A 213 21.75 14.51 -0.59
CA VAL A 213 21.35 14.16 0.78
C VAL A 213 22.45 13.37 1.49
N GLY A 214 23.19 12.51 0.78
CA GLY A 214 24.07 11.51 1.39
C GLY A 214 23.32 10.21 1.67
N GLU A 215 23.68 9.47 2.71
CA GLU A 215 22.97 8.24 3.10
C GLU A 215 22.20 8.48 4.41
N PHE A 216 21.06 7.82 4.59
CA PHE A 216 20.42 7.73 5.90
C PHE A 216 21.24 6.77 6.78
N ASP A 217 21.71 7.28 7.92
CA ASP A 217 22.48 6.54 8.92
C ASP A 217 21.57 5.64 9.77
N SER A 218 20.41 6.17 10.14
CA SER A 218 19.47 5.49 11.03
C SER A 218 18.06 6.04 10.86
N VAL A 219 17.09 5.15 11.10
CA VAL A 219 15.68 5.47 11.29
C VAL A 219 15.26 4.86 12.61
N GLU A 220 14.56 5.63 13.44
CA GLU A 220 14.02 5.17 14.73
C GLU A 220 12.52 5.49 14.76
N ILE A 221 11.70 4.54 15.24
CA ILE A 221 10.25 4.68 15.31
C ILE A 221 9.84 4.83 16.78
N LEU A 222 9.00 5.81 17.06
CA LEU A 222 8.39 6.01 18.37
C LEU A 222 6.88 6.18 18.21
N ASN A 223 6.10 5.24 18.73
CA ASN A 223 4.63 5.34 18.78
C ASN A 223 4.20 6.01 20.09
N GLU A 224 3.40 7.08 20.00
CA GLU A 224 2.82 7.79 21.14
C GLU A 224 1.32 8.01 20.91
N GLY A 225 0.49 7.14 21.49
CA GLY A 225 -0.96 7.20 21.35
C GLY A 225 -1.41 6.90 19.91
N GLU A 226 -2.09 7.87 19.27
CA GLU A 226 -2.53 7.77 17.87
C GLU A 226 -1.50 8.28 16.86
N PHE A 227 -0.31 8.66 17.32
CA PHE A 227 0.74 9.24 16.49
C PHE A 227 1.99 8.37 16.48
N VAL A 228 2.68 8.39 15.34
CA VAL A 228 3.99 7.78 15.17
C VAL A 228 5.00 8.84 14.73
N TYR A 229 6.17 8.82 15.35
CA TYR A 229 7.30 9.67 15.02
C TYR A 229 8.37 8.80 14.36
N VAL A 230 8.70 9.11 13.12
CA VAL A 230 9.78 8.47 12.37
C VAL A 230 10.99 9.42 12.42
N TYR A 231 11.88 9.18 13.37
CA TYR A 231 13.14 9.91 13.51
C TYR A 231 14.15 9.43 12.48
N TYR A 232 15.02 10.32 12.01
CA TYR A 232 16.05 9.97 11.05
C TYR A 232 17.34 10.77 11.25
N LYS A 233 18.46 10.18 10.81
CA LYS A 233 19.77 10.83 10.73
C LYS A 233 20.39 10.53 9.37
N ILE A 234 21.18 11.47 8.86
CA ILE A 234 21.94 11.34 7.61
C ILE A 234 23.44 11.46 7.89
N THR A 235 24.25 10.80 7.06
CA THR A 235 25.72 10.84 7.14
C THR A 235 26.23 12.27 7.20
N LYS A 236 27.18 12.58 8.09
CA LYS A 236 27.73 13.94 8.17
C LYS A 236 28.69 14.25 7.02
N ASP A 237 29.51 13.29 6.60
CA ASP A 237 30.51 13.49 5.55
C ASP A 237 29.98 13.13 4.15
N ILE A 238 30.14 14.06 3.23
CA ILE A 238 30.16 13.80 1.79
C ILE A 238 31.57 14.16 1.33
N SER A 239 32.55 13.32 1.63
CA SER A 239 33.82 13.38 0.90
C SER A 239 33.56 12.88 -0.51
N GLU A 240 33.79 13.75 -1.51
CA GLU A 240 33.76 13.48 -2.96
C GLU A 240 32.41 13.52 -3.70
N ILE A 241 31.71 14.67 -3.68
CA ILE A 241 30.95 15.11 -4.87
C ILE A 241 31.14 16.63 -5.02
N ALA A 242 32.28 17.06 -5.57
CA ALA A 242 32.54 18.46 -5.88
C ALA A 242 32.73 18.65 -7.39
N VAL A 243 31.73 19.23 -8.06
CA VAL A 243 31.90 19.82 -9.40
C VAL A 243 32.54 21.19 -9.18
N ASP A 244 33.83 21.27 -9.47
CA ASP A 244 34.64 22.48 -9.33
C ASP A 244 34.36 23.46 -10.48
N THR A 245 33.98 24.69 -10.15
CA THR A 245 33.92 25.81 -11.12
C THR A 245 34.65 27.00 -10.54
N LYS A 246 35.91 27.19 -10.97
CA LYS A 246 36.65 28.45 -10.81
C LYS A 246 37.15 28.92 -12.17
N THR A 247 36.52 29.97 -12.67
CA THR A 247 36.94 30.73 -13.85
C THR A 247 38.02 31.75 -13.46
N LYS A 248 39.14 31.77 -14.19
CA LYS A 248 40.02 32.95 -14.27
C LYS A 248 40.30 33.24 -15.76
N ASN A 249 40.02 34.48 -16.14
CA ASN A 249 40.22 35.03 -17.48
C ASN A 249 41.70 35.13 -17.83
N ASN A 250 42.06 34.79 -19.07
CA ASN A 250 43.01 35.56 -19.88
C ASN A 250 42.77 35.30 -21.38
N THR A 251 42.90 36.38 -22.14
CA THR A 251 42.58 36.57 -23.56
C THR A 251 43.55 35.85 -24.50
N VAL A 252 43.03 35.29 -25.61
CA VAL A 252 43.78 34.67 -26.72
C VAL A 252 43.18 35.17 -28.04
N SER A 253 44.06 35.38 -29.04
CA SER A 253 43.84 35.84 -30.43
C SER A 253 42.42 35.71 -31.01
N SER A 254 41.93 36.82 -31.57
CA SER A 254 40.52 37.12 -31.84
C SER A 254 39.81 36.23 -32.87
N THR A 255 40.43 35.80 -33.96
CA THR A 255 39.62 35.35 -35.12
C THR A 255 38.93 33.98 -34.93
N SER A 256 39.66 32.92 -34.52
CA SER A 256 39.09 31.57 -34.44
C SER A 256 38.26 31.29 -33.17
N ARG A 257 38.46 32.07 -32.10
CA ARG A 257 37.64 31.97 -30.87
C ARG A 257 36.31 32.70 -31.01
N GLU A 258 36.29 33.83 -31.71
CA GLU A 258 35.06 34.57 -32.04
C GLU A 258 34.13 33.73 -32.92
N ASP A 259 34.68 33.02 -33.91
CA ASP A 259 33.90 32.13 -34.78
C ASP A 259 33.20 30.99 -34.02
N LEU A 260 33.88 30.42 -33.01
CA LEU A 260 33.32 29.38 -32.14
C LEU A 260 32.18 29.91 -31.26
N ILE A 261 32.34 31.13 -30.74
CA ILE A 261 31.32 31.79 -29.91
C ILE A 261 30.13 32.20 -30.77
N ASN A 262 30.37 32.71 -31.99
CA ASN A 262 29.33 33.05 -32.95
C ASN A 262 28.55 31.81 -33.39
N LEU A 263 29.23 30.71 -33.69
CA LEU A 263 28.59 29.42 -34.00
C LEU A 263 27.74 28.94 -32.83
N LYS A 264 28.26 29.03 -31.59
CA LYS A 264 27.49 28.68 -30.38
C LYS A 264 26.20 29.49 -30.27
N ASN A 265 26.28 30.81 -30.44
CA ASN A 265 25.12 31.69 -30.31
C ASN A 265 24.09 31.47 -31.42
N GLN A 266 24.54 31.25 -32.66
CA GLN A 266 23.64 30.90 -33.78
C GLN A 266 22.95 29.56 -33.54
N ALA A 267 23.69 28.54 -33.10
CA ALA A 267 23.16 27.23 -32.80
C ALA A 267 22.15 27.27 -31.64
N ILE A 268 22.41 28.06 -30.59
CA ILE A 268 21.47 28.28 -29.48
C ILE A 268 20.14 28.88 -29.99
N ALA A 269 20.21 29.91 -30.84
CA ALA A 269 19.02 30.55 -31.41
C ALA A 269 18.22 29.55 -32.25
N GLN A 270 18.89 28.83 -33.16
CA GLN A 270 18.25 27.82 -34.00
C GLN A 270 17.58 26.71 -33.17
N ILE A 271 18.30 26.12 -32.19
CA ILE A 271 17.76 25.06 -31.32
C ILE A 271 16.54 25.54 -30.53
N SER A 272 16.51 26.83 -30.13
CA SER A 272 15.40 27.39 -29.36
C SER A 272 14.08 27.45 -30.15
N GLU A 273 14.15 27.74 -31.45
CA GLU A 273 13.00 27.94 -32.33
C GLU A 273 12.40 26.63 -32.90
N VAL A 274 13.12 25.52 -32.82
CA VAL A 274 12.67 24.22 -33.36
C VAL A 274 11.36 23.74 -32.74
N THR A 275 10.47 23.20 -33.57
CA THR A 275 9.18 22.63 -33.12
C THR A 275 8.98 21.16 -33.46
N THR A 276 9.85 20.56 -34.29
CA THR A 276 9.74 19.16 -34.73
C THR A 276 11.03 18.37 -34.49
N PHE A 277 10.92 17.03 -34.47
CA PHE A 277 12.10 16.15 -34.30
C PHE A 277 13.01 16.19 -35.53
N GLU A 278 12.44 16.31 -36.72
CA GLU A 278 13.13 16.35 -38.00
C GLU A 278 14.01 17.61 -38.11
N GLU A 279 13.48 18.78 -37.73
CA GLU A 279 14.22 20.05 -37.67
C GLU A 279 15.40 19.98 -36.68
N LEU A 280 15.18 19.36 -35.51
CA LEU A 280 16.21 19.23 -34.48
C LEU A 280 17.37 18.34 -34.96
N GLU A 281 17.06 17.24 -35.65
CA GLU A 281 18.08 16.34 -36.18
C GLU A 281 18.84 16.98 -37.34
N GLN A 282 18.20 17.78 -38.19
CA GLN A 282 18.87 18.53 -39.25
C GLN A 282 19.88 19.54 -38.68
N ILE A 283 19.51 20.28 -37.62
CA ILE A 283 20.44 21.20 -36.93
C ILE A 283 21.61 20.44 -36.31
N ARG A 284 21.37 19.25 -35.72
CA ARG A 284 22.43 18.40 -35.19
C ARG A 284 23.42 17.96 -36.29
N ILE A 285 22.92 17.59 -37.47
CA ILE A 285 23.73 17.20 -38.62
C ILE A 285 24.54 18.39 -39.15
N ASP A 286 23.92 19.57 -39.29
CA ASP A 286 24.59 20.79 -39.78
C ASP A 286 25.70 21.29 -38.82
N LEU A 287 25.54 21.03 -37.52
CA LEU A 287 26.53 21.36 -36.50
C LEU A 287 27.65 20.30 -36.41
N PHE A 288 27.30 19.03 -36.20
CA PHE A 288 28.23 17.96 -35.82
C PHE A 288 28.49 16.90 -36.89
N GLY A 289 27.87 17.02 -38.07
CA GLY A 289 28.08 16.10 -39.18
C GLY A 289 29.51 16.11 -39.70
N ARG A 290 29.81 15.19 -40.64
CA ARG A 290 31.16 15.05 -41.24
C ARG A 290 31.68 16.34 -41.91
N SER A 291 30.76 17.16 -42.43
CA SER A 291 31.00 18.49 -43.01
C SER A 291 30.39 19.62 -42.17
N GLY A 292 30.01 19.33 -40.92
CA GLY A 292 29.33 20.28 -40.05
C GLY A 292 30.21 21.46 -39.64
N LYS A 293 29.59 22.59 -39.32
CA LYS A 293 30.30 23.84 -38.98
C LYS A 293 31.26 23.65 -37.80
N PHE A 294 30.88 22.86 -36.80
CA PHE A 294 31.72 22.56 -35.65
C PHE A 294 32.93 21.68 -36.03
N THR A 295 32.72 20.68 -36.89
CA THR A 295 33.78 19.79 -37.40
C THR A 295 34.80 20.55 -38.24
N SER A 296 34.36 21.53 -39.02
CA SER A 296 35.24 22.41 -39.81
C SER A 296 36.14 23.28 -38.93
N ILE A 297 35.56 23.95 -37.91
CA ILE A 297 36.34 24.76 -36.94
C ILE A 297 37.28 23.88 -36.11
N SER A 298 36.87 22.65 -35.77
CA SER A 298 37.70 21.68 -35.08
C SER A 298 38.97 21.29 -35.86
N LYS A 299 38.93 21.26 -37.19
CA LYS A 299 40.11 20.94 -38.02
C LYS A 299 41.14 22.07 -38.03
N GLU A 300 40.71 23.30 -37.79
CA GLU A 300 41.60 24.47 -37.74
C GLU A 300 42.49 24.51 -36.49
N ILE A 301 42.18 23.68 -35.47
CA ILE A 301 43.01 23.51 -34.27
C ILE A 301 44.45 23.10 -34.60
N ALA A 302 44.66 22.42 -35.74
CA ALA A 302 45.98 22.02 -36.21
C ALA A 302 46.88 23.22 -36.55
N LYS A 303 46.27 24.35 -36.95
CA LYS A 303 46.94 25.59 -37.40
C LYS A 303 47.26 26.58 -36.27
N ILE A 304 46.78 26.32 -35.04
CA ILE A 304 46.99 27.20 -33.87
C ILE A 304 48.39 26.98 -33.27
N SER A 305 49.02 28.03 -32.72
CA SER A 305 50.32 27.89 -32.03
C SER A 305 50.23 26.96 -30.82
N THR A 306 51.32 26.24 -30.51
CA THR A 306 51.39 25.25 -29.41
C THR A 306 50.95 25.80 -28.06
N GLU A 307 51.19 27.09 -27.80
CA GLU A 307 50.83 27.80 -26.57
C GLU A 307 49.32 28.04 -26.43
N ASN A 308 48.58 28.18 -27.53
CA ASN A 308 47.15 28.52 -27.55
C ASN A 308 46.23 27.30 -27.80
N LYS A 309 46.78 26.16 -28.22
CA LYS A 309 46.01 24.92 -28.48
C LYS A 309 45.23 24.42 -27.26
N ARG A 310 45.80 24.55 -26.06
CA ARG A 310 45.17 24.07 -24.81
C ARG A 310 43.89 24.86 -24.47
N GLN A 311 43.95 26.19 -24.50
CA GLN A 311 42.80 27.05 -24.16
C GLN A 311 41.69 26.96 -25.21
N PHE A 312 42.05 26.86 -26.48
CA PHE A 312 41.11 26.66 -27.57
C PHE A 312 40.42 25.29 -27.47
N GLY A 313 41.17 24.22 -27.16
CA GLY A 313 40.61 22.88 -26.94
C GLY A 313 39.61 22.81 -25.78
N ILE A 314 39.89 23.51 -24.67
CA ILE A 314 38.94 23.65 -23.54
C ILE A 314 37.66 24.33 -24.02
N THR A 315 37.78 25.49 -24.67
CA THR A 315 36.63 26.26 -25.17
C THR A 315 35.82 25.47 -26.19
N LEU A 316 36.49 24.70 -27.06
CA LEU A 316 35.86 23.86 -28.08
C LEU A 316 35.03 22.73 -27.44
N ASN A 317 35.59 22.04 -26.43
CA ASN A 317 34.86 21.01 -25.68
C ASN A 317 33.69 21.59 -24.88
N GLU A 318 33.85 22.77 -24.26
CA GLU A 318 32.77 23.46 -23.56
C GLU A 318 31.61 23.80 -24.50
N VAL A 319 31.91 24.35 -25.68
CA VAL A 319 30.89 24.67 -26.70
C VAL A 319 30.20 23.40 -27.18
N LYS A 320 30.96 22.34 -27.47
CA LYS A 320 30.41 21.04 -27.87
C LYS A 320 29.42 20.50 -26.84
N ASN A 321 29.86 20.39 -25.59
CA ASN A 321 29.05 19.85 -24.49
C ASN A 321 27.80 20.69 -24.28
N THR A 322 27.92 22.03 -24.34
CA THR A 322 26.77 22.94 -24.21
C THR A 322 25.71 22.67 -25.28
N LEU A 323 26.13 22.54 -26.54
CA LEU A 323 25.23 22.29 -27.66
C LEU A 323 24.62 20.88 -27.60
N GLU A 324 25.38 19.86 -27.20
CA GLU A 324 24.88 18.49 -27.00
C GLU A 324 23.81 18.42 -25.90
N VAL A 325 24.01 19.13 -24.79
CA VAL A 325 23.03 19.24 -23.69
C VAL A 325 21.77 19.96 -24.17
N LEU A 326 21.90 21.06 -24.92
CA LEU A 326 20.75 21.80 -25.45
C LEU A 326 19.92 20.99 -26.44
N ILE A 327 20.57 20.27 -27.35
CA ILE A 327 19.89 19.36 -28.29
C ILE A 327 19.17 18.25 -27.52
N THR A 328 19.82 17.67 -26.50
CA THR A 328 19.21 16.61 -25.67
C THR A 328 18.00 17.12 -24.90
N ASN A 329 18.09 18.31 -24.29
CA ASN A 329 16.98 18.93 -23.58
C ASN A 329 15.81 19.28 -24.51
N LYS A 330 16.09 19.84 -25.70
CA LYS A 330 15.07 20.15 -26.70
C LYS A 330 14.39 18.87 -27.20
N LYS A 331 15.14 17.79 -27.43
CA LYS A 331 14.61 16.46 -27.78
C LYS A 331 13.66 15.93 -26.71
N ASN A 332 14.01 16.07 -25.43
CA ASN A 332 13.15 15.67 -24.31
C ASN A 332 11.91 16.56 -24.14
N ASN A 333 12.00 17.85 -24.48
CA ASN A 333 10.84 18.74 -24.49
C ASN A 333 9.87 18.40 -25.63
N LEU A 334 10.39 18.09 -26.83
CA LEU A 334 9.59 17.64 -27.97
C LEU A 334 8.91 16.29 -27.70
N SER A 335 9.54 15.37 -26.96
CA SER A 335 8.90 14.11 -26.57
C SER A 335 7.81 14.30 -25.51
N ASN A 336 7.93 15.30 -24.63
CA ASN A 336 6.91 15.64 -23.65
C ASN A 336 5.68 16.31 -24.27
N LEU A 337 5.82 17.04 -25.38
CA LEU A 337 4.70 17.63 -26.14
C LEU A 337 3.84 16.57 -26.85
N ALA A 338 4.36 15.36 -27.07
CA ALA A 338 3.63 14.24 -27.65
C ALA A 338 2.78 13.44 -26.63
N ARG A 339 2.74 13.85 -25.35
CA ARG A 339 1.87 13.20 -24.36
C ARG A 339 0.41 13.54 -24.66
N VAL A 340 -0.24 12.62 -25.37
CA VAL A 340 -1.69 12.56 -25.45
C VAL A 340 -2.23 12.52 -24.03
N TRP A 341 -2.98 13.55 -23.65
CA TRP A 341 -3.66 13.60 -22.36
C TRP A 341 -4.63 12.42 -22.30
N PHE A 342 -4.53 11.60 -21.26
CA PHE A 342 -5.50 10.57 -20.93
C PHE A 342 -5.98 10.80 -19.51
N ASP A 343 -7.25 10.47 -19.25
CA ASP A 343 -7.84 10.60 -17.91
C ASP A 343 -7.40 9.43 -17.02
N PRO A 344 -6.56 9.65 -15.99
CA PRO A 344 -6.09 8.59 -15.09
C PRO A 344 -7.19 8.11 -14.12
N THR A 345 -8.30 8.84 -14.01
CA THR A 345 -9.47 8.43 -13.24
C THR A 345 -10.41 7.52 -14.04
N MET A 346 -10.21 7.45 -15.37
CA MET A 346 -10.98 6.58 -16.22
C MET A 346 -10.80 5.13 -15.76
N PRO A 347 -11.89 4.43 -15.38
CA PRO A 347 -11.78 3.06 -14.92
C PRO A 347 -11.09 2.21 -15.97
N ALA A 348 -9.97 1.59 -15.60
CA ALA A 348 -9.35 0.59 -16.45
C ALA A 348 -10.38 -0.49 -16.79
N LYS A 349 -10.30 -1.08 -17.99
CA LYS A 349 -11.12 -2.24 -18.35
C LYS A 349 -10.69 -3.42 -17.47
N LYS A 350 -11.31 -3.54 -16.29
CA LYS A 350 -11.04 -4.61 -15.34
C LYS A 350 -11.43 -5.94 -16.00
N THR A 351 -10.53 -6.91 -15.92
CA THR A 351 -10.89 -8.30 -16.20
C THR A 351 -11.93 -8.74 -15.18
N LYS A 352 -13.00 -9.40 -15.65
CA LYS A 352 -14.00 -9.96 -14.75
C LYS A 352 -13.33 -11.10 -13.98
N LEU A 353 -13.06 -10.89 -12.70
CA LEU A 353 -12.63 -11.95 -11.82
C LEU A 353 -13.83 -12.86 -11.53
N GLY A 354 -13.65 -14.17 -11.69
CA GLY A 354 -14.60 -15.14 -11.17
C GLY A 354 -14.52 -15.19 -9.64
N HIS A 355 -15.53 -15.77 -9.02
CA HIS A 355 -15.51 -16.12 -7.60
C HIS A 355 -16.07 -17.54 -7.45
N LEU A 356 -15.72 -18.17 -6.33
CA LEU A 356 -16.31 -19.46 -5.97
C LEU A 356 -17.78 -19.29 -5.61
N HIS A 357 -18.55 -20.35 -5.80
CA HIS A 357 -19.92 -20.44 -5.33
C HIS A 357 -19.95 -20.37 -3.79
N MET A 358 -20.99 -19.77 -3.21
CA MET A 358 -21.13 -19.65 -1.75
C MET A 358 -21.04 -21.02 -1.04
N VAL A 359 -21.69 -22.03 -1.60
CA VAL A 359 -21.64 -23.40 -1.08
C VAL A 359 -20.21 -23.95 -1.11
N THR A 360 -19.44 -23.69 -2.18
CA THR A 360 -18.03 -24.10 -2.26
C THR A 360 -17.19 -23.42 -1.19
N LYS A 361 -17.34 -22.10 -0.99
CA LYS A 361 -16.65 -21.37 0.08
C LYS A 361 -16.99 -21.96 1.46
N ALA A 362 -18.25 -22.29 1.69
CA ALA A 362 -18.70 -22.91 2.94
C ALA A 362 -18.09 -24.30 3.15
N ILE A 363 -18.04 -25.14 2.10
CA ILE A 363 -17.38 -26.45 2.16
C ILE A 363 -15.91 -26.32 2.54
N ASP A 364 -15.19 -25.38 1.93
CA ASP A 364 -13.76 -25.15 2.22
C ASP A 364 -13.54 -24.66 3.66
N GLU A 365 -14.39 -23.74 4.13
CA GLU A 365 -14.35 -23.24 5.50
C GLU A 365 -14.68 -24.33 6.53
N ILE A 366 -15.75 -25.11 6.31
CA ILE A 366 -16.12 -26.25 7.16
C ILE A 366 -14.96 -27.25 7.21
N SER A 367 -14.39 -27.61 6.06
CA SER A 367 -13.25 -28.54 5.99
C SER A 367 -12.08 -28.03 6.81
N SER A 368 -11.69 -26.75 6.63
CA SER A 368 -10.59 -26.14 7.37
C SER A 368 -10.80 -26.12 8.89
N VAL A 369 -12.04 -25.94 9.36
CA VAL A 369 -12.36 -25.98 10.80
C VAL A 369 -12.10 -27.37 11.38
N PHE A 370 -12.60 -28.42 10.73
CA PHE A 370 -12.48 -29.79 11.22
C PHE A 370 -11.07 -30.37 11.04
N GLU A 371 -10.34 -29.98 9.99
CA GLU A 371 -8.93 -30.35 9.78
C GLU A 371 -8.05 -29.95 10.98
N LYS A 372 -8.30 -28.77 11.57
CA LYS A 372 -7.54 -28.26 12.74
C LYS A 372 -7.68 -29.14 13.99
N ILE A 373 -8.73 -29.95 14.07
CA ILE A 373 -8.97 -30.89 15.17
C ILE A 373 -8.80 -32.36 14.73
N GLY A 374 -8.11 -32.58 13.61
CA GLY A 374 -7.63 -33.90 13.18
C GLY A 374 -8.67 -34.76 12.47
N PHE A 375 -9.70 -34.15 11.87
CA PHE A 375 -10.62 -34.86 10.98
C PHE A 375 -10.06 -34.91 9.56
N SER A 376 -10.19 -36.06 8.91
CA SER A 376 -9.85 -36.24 7.50
C SER A 376 -11.09 -36.10 6.63
N ARG A 377 -11.01 -35.26 5.58
CA ARG A 377 -12.08 -35.13 4.60
C ARG A 377 -12.10 -36.35 3.67
N VAL A 378 -13.25 -36.99 3.57
CA VAL A 378 -13.49 -38.16 2.71
C VAL A 378 -14.70 -37.94 1.82
N ARG A 379 -14.84 -38.76 0.77
CA ARG A 379 -15.98 -38.72 -0.15
C ARG A 379 -16.36 -40.13 -0.59
N TYR A 380 -17.66 -40.36 -0.67
CA TYR A 380 -18.27 -41.63 -1.08
C TYR A 380 -19.26 -41.43 -2.24
N PRO A 381 -19.70 -42.52 -2.90
CA PRO A 381 -20.64 -42.44 -4.01
C PRO A 381 -21.97 -41.74 -3.66
N GLU A 382 -22.50 -40.97 -4.60
CA GLU A 382 -23.80 -40.30 -4.48
C GLU A 382 -24.97 -41.24 -4.80
N VAL A 383 -24.73 -42.21 -5.69
CA VAL A 383 -25.63 -43.34 -5.93
C VAL A 383 -25.21 -44.46 -4.99
N GLU A 384 -26.13 -44.89 -4.14
CA GLU A 384 -25.87 -45.79 -3.03
C GLU A 384 -26.84 -46.98 -3.04
N TRP A 385 -26.48 -48.05 -2.34
CA TRP A 385 -27.38 -49.15 -2.06
C TRP A 385 -28.16 -48.92 -0.77
N ASP A 386 -29.41 -49.37 -0.75
CA ASP A 386 -30.28 -49.36 0.44
C ASP A 386 -29.55 -49.80 1.71
N TYR A 387 -28.80 -50.90 1.67
CA TYR A 387 -28.07 -51.40 2.83
C TYR A 387 -27.15 -50.36 3.47
N PHE A 388 -26.40 -49.57 2.68
CA PHE A 388 -25.49 -48.57 3.24
C PHE A 388 -26.23 -47.30 3.69
N ALA A 389 -27.32 -46.94 3.01
CA ALA A 389 -28.12 -45.77 3.37
C ALA A 389 -29.06 -46.02 4.55
N PHE A 390 -29.48 -47.26 4.80
CA PHE A 390 -30.48 -47.56 5.83
C PHE A 390 -30.14 -48.81 6.64
N GLY A 391 -30.04 -49.98 6.02
CA GLY A 391 -29.92 -51.25 6.75
C GLY A 391 -28.76 -51.29 7.76
N ALA A 392 -27.57 -50.90 7.33
CA ALA A 392 -26.37 -50.82 8.17
C ALA A 392 -26.45 -49.73 9.25
N LEU A 393 -27.26 -48.69 9.03
CA LEU A 393 -27.57 -47.61 9.96
C LEU A 393 -28.73 -47.96 10.90
N ASN A 394 -28.99 -49.26 11.12
CA ASN A 394 -29.98 -49.76 12.07
C ASN A 394 -31.44 -49.39 11.72
N PHE A 395 -31.73 -49.18 10.43
CA PHE A 395 -33.11 -49.05 9.94
C PHE A 395 -33.62 -50.42 9.43
N PRO A 396 -34.60 -51.06 10.11
CA PRO A 396 -35.28 -52.25 9.58
C PRO A 396 -35.94 -51.98 8.22
N GLU A 397 -36.10 -53.01 7.37
CA GLU A 397 -36.64 -52.87 6.00
C GLU A 397 -38.01 -52.18 5.94
N ASN A 398 -38.91 -52.50 6.88
CA ASN A 398 -40.26 -51.94 6.95
C ASN A 398 -40.38 -50.79 7.97
N HIS A 399 -39.28 -50.13 8.32
CA HIS A 399 -39.28 -49.09 9.34
C HIS A 399 -39.83 -47.76 8.77
N PRO A 400 -40.83 -47.12 9.41
CA PRO A 400 -41.41 -45.86 8.93
C PRO A 400 -40.38 -44.74 8.73
N ALA A 401 -39.33 -44.69 9.56
CA ALA A 401 -38.26 -43.71 9.44
C ALA A 401 -37.44 -43.80 8.13
N ARG A 402 -37.64 -44.82 7.28
CA ARG A 402 -37.10 -44.83 5.90
C ARG A 402 -37.85 -43.86 5.00
N ASP A 403 -39.17 -43.71 5.20
CA ASP A 403 -40.02 -42.82 4.41
C ASP A 403 -39.78 -41.34 4.73
N ASP A 404 -39.37 -41.03 5.97
CA ASP A 404 -39.04 -39.67 6.44
C ASP A 404 -37.93 -38.99 5.60
N TRP A 405 -37.10 -39.78 4.91
CA TRP A 405 -36.01 -39.27 4.07
C TRP A 405 -36.42 -38.98 2.62
N GLU A 406 -37.65 -39.31 2.23
CA GLU A 406 -38.23 -39.03 0.92
C GLU A 406 -37.30 -39.36 -0.25
N THR A 407 -36.68 -40.54 -0.20
CA THR A 407 -35.57 -40.95 -1.07
C THR A 407 -35.94 -41.12 -2.55
N PHE A 408 -35.00 -40.79 -3.44
CA PHE A 408 -35.10 -41.13 -4.86
C PHE A 408 -34.50 -42.52 -5.12
N PHE A 409 -35.31 -43.43 -5.68
CA PHE A 409 -34.85 -44.75 -6.11
C PHE A 409 -34.42 -44.73 -7.58
N VAL A 410 -33.38 -45.50 -7.90
CA VAL A 410 -32.86 -45.64 -9.26
C VAL A 410 -33.44 -46.91 -9.87
N ASP A 411 -34.11 -46.78 -11.01
CA ASP A 411 -34.63 -47.92 -11.78
C ASP A 411 -33.46 -48.73 -12.35
N SER A 412 -33.07 -49.76 -11.60
CA SER A 412 -31.93 -50.63 -11.89
C SER A 412 -32.15 -52.00 -11.22
N PRO A 413 -31.50 -53.08 -11.72
CA PRO A 413 -31.64 -54.39 -11.11
C PRO A 413 -31.17 -54.40 -9.64
N ASN A 414 -32.03 -54.86 -8.74
CA ASN A 414 -31.74 -54.93 -7.31
C ASN A 414 -30.57 -55.87 -6.99
N SER A 415 -29.71 -55.46 -6.07
CA SER A 415 -28.69 -56.33 -5.49
C SER A 415 -29.35 -57.27 -4.48
N LYS A 416 -29.14 -58.58 -4.64
CA LYS A 416 -29.56 -59.57 -3.63
C LYS A 416 -28.93 -59.35 -2.26
N LYS A 417 -27.77 -58.69 -2.21
CA LYS A 417 -27.01 -58.45 -0.97
C LYS A 417 -27.29 -57.08 -0.37
N TYR A 418 -27.52 -56.06 -1.20
CA TYR A 418 -27.55 -54.67 -0.74
C TYR A 418 -28.86 -53.94 -1.00
N GLY A 419 -29.85 -54.60 -1.63
CA GLY A 419 -31.15 -54.01 -1.92
C GLY A 419 -31.18 -53.17 -3.22
N PRO A 420 -32.19 -52.30 -3.40
CA PRO A 420 -32.28 -51.40 -4.54
C PRO A 420 -31.20 -50.30 -4.50
N MET A 421 -30.90 -49.74 -5.67
CA MET A 421 -30.07 -48.52 -5.77
C MET A 421 -30.92 -47.28 -5.55
N LEU A 422 -30.32 -46.26 -4.95
CA LEU A 422 -30.95 -44.99 -4.62
C LEU A 422 -29.95 -43.83 -4.72
N LEU A 423 -30.45 -42.60 -4.77
CA LEU A 423 -29.63 -41.42 -4.52
C LEU A 423 -29.57 -41.17 -3.03
N THR A 424 -28.37 -41.01 -2.47
CA THR A 424 -28.18 -40.96 -1.02
C THR A 424 -28.94 -39.78 -0.39
N PRO A 425 -29.83 -39.99 0.59
CA PRO A 425 -30.62 -38.91 1.20
C PRO A 425 -29.87 -38.16 2.31
N HIS A 426 -28.77 -38.73 2.79
CA HIS A 426 -27.84 -38.21 3.79
C HIS A 426 -26.44 -38.77 3.52
N THR A 427 -25.40 -38.23 4.17
CA THR A 427 -24.01 -38.66 3.97
C THR A 427 -23.56 -39.78 4.93
N SER A 428 -24.49 -40.31 5.73
CA SER A 428 -24.23 -41.36 6.74
C SER A 428 -23.80 -42.71 6.15
N SER A 429 -24.15 -42.99 4.89
CA SER A 429 -23.61 -44.16 4.18
C SER A 429 -22.08 -44.15 4.11
N GLY A 430 -21.49 -42.95 4.04
CA GLY A 430 -20.05 -42.75 4.11
C GLY A 430 -19.45 -43.18 5.45
N GLN A 431 -20.16 -43.01 6.56
CA GLN A 431 -19.72 -43.47 7.88
C GLN A 431 -19.58 -45.00 7.91
N ILE A 432 -20.58 -45.72 7.37
CA ILE A 432 -20.55 -47.18 7.26
C ILE A 432 -19.37 -47.65 6.41
N ARG A 433 -19.16 -47.01 5.26
CA ARG A 433 -18.06 -47.33 4.35
C ARG A 433 -16.70 -47.08 5.00
N GLU A 434 -16.54 -45.95 5.68
CA GLU A 434 -15.32 -45.60 6.40
C GLU A 434 -14.98 -46.65 7.46
N MET A 435 -15.97 -47.04 8.28
CA MET A 435 -15.79 -48.04 9.34
C MET A 435 -15.55 -49.46 8.79
N LEU A 436 -16.03 -49.78 7.59
CA LEU A 436 -15.75 -51.08 6.95
C LEU A 436 -14.39 -51.14 6.24
N SER A 437 -13.88 -49.98 5.80
CA SER A 437 -12.60 -49.88 5.09
C SER A 437 -11.41 -49.62 6.01
N ASN A 438 -11.65 -49.15 7.24
CA ASN A 438 -10.60 -48.79 8.18
C ASN A 438 -10.85 -49.40 9.56
N THR A 439 -9.79 -49.48 10.37
CA THR A 439 -9.88 -49.83 11.78
C THR A 439 -9.79 -48.58 12.65
N PRO A 440 -10.52 -48.47 13.78
CA PRO A 440 -10.32 -47.39 14.75
C PRO A 440 -8.84 -47.18 15.14
N PRO A 441 -8.39 -45.94 15.39
CA PRO A 441 -9.20 -44.72 15.50
C PRO A 441 -9.62 -44.13 14.15
N ILE A 442 -10.89 -43.71 14.05
CA ILE A 442 -11.45 -43.04 12.87
C ILE A 442 -11.87 -41.62 13.26
N ARG A 443 -11.45 -40.62 12.48
CA ARG A 443 -11.92 -39.23 12.55
C ARG A 443 -12.10 -38.71 11.14
N MET A 444 -13.35 -38.67 10.68
CA MET A 444 -13.66 -38.36 9.29
C MET A 444 -14.73 -37.29 9.18
N ILE A 445 -14.69 -36.53 8.09
CA ILE A 445 -15.78 -35.67 7.65
C ILE A 445 -16.13 -35.97 6.18
N ASN A 446 -17.35 -36.45 5.95
CA ASN A 446 -17.89 -36.69 4.61
C ASN A 446 -18.68 -35.46 4.18
N ILE A 447 -18.28 -34.80 3.09
CA ILE A 447 -19.04 -33.70 2.50
C ILE A 447 -19.44 -34.09 1.09
N ALA A 448 -20.73 -34.32 0.86
CA ALA A 448 -21.24 -34.75 -0.43
C ALA A 448 -22.65 -34.24 -0.69
N LYS A 449 -23.11 -34.44 -1.92
CA LYS A 449 -24.50 -34.14 -2.32
C LYS A 449 -25.45 -35.18 -1.76
N CYS A 450 -26.60 -34.73 -1.33
CA CYS A 450 -27.72 -35.53 -0.89
C CYS A 450 -28.97 -35.16 -1.67
N TYR A 451 -29.88 -36.13 -1.79
CA TYR A 451 -31.04 -36.02 -2.66
C TYR A 451 -32.32 -36.41 -1.92
N ARG A 452 -33.31 -35.53 -1.91
CA ARG A 452 -34.63 -35.77 -1.29
C ARG A 452 -35.74 -35.20 -2.16
N ARG A 453 -36.92 -35.79 -2.15
CA ARG A 453 -38.06 -35.34 -2.98
C ARG A 453 -38.76 -34.08 -2.42
N GLN A 454 -37.98 -33.11 -1.95
CA GLN A 454 -38.44 -31.85 -1.36
C GLN A 454 -38.03 -30.67 -2.23
N SER A 455 -38.90 -29.66 -2.33
CA SER A 455 -38.54 -28.37 -2.93
C SER A 455 -39.47 -27.26 -2.44
N ASP A 456 -38.95 -26.37 -1.59
CA ASP A 456 -39.65 -25.18 -1.12
C ASP A 456 -38.63 -24.06 -0.79
N VAL A 457 -39.05 -23.01 -0.10
CA VAL A 457 -38.19 -21.86 0.26
C VAL A 457 -37.02 -22.23 1.19
N SER A 458 -37.10 -23.36 1.88
CA SER A 458 -36.14 -23.89 2.85
C SER A 458 -35.55 -25.25 2.48
N HIS A 459 -36.11 -25.96 1.50
CA HIS A 459 -35.67 -27.29 1.07
C HIS A 459 -35.31 -27.33 -0.42
N LEU A 460 -34.28 -28.11 -0.73
CA LEU A 460 -33.82 -28.38 -2.09
C LEU A 460 -33.85 -29.87 -2.38
N SER A 461 -34.11 -30.23 -3.65
CA SER A 461 -34.09 -31.64 -4.04
C SER A 461 -32.68 -32.22 -4.12
N MET A 462 -31.69 -31.35 -4.32
CA MET A 462 -30.27 -31.65 -4.19
C MET A 462 -29.62 -30.54 -3.34
N PHE A 463 -28.92 -30.94 -2.29
CA PHE A 463 -28.20 -30.06 -1.38
C PHE A 463 -26.92 -30.76 -0.92
N HIS A 464 -26.04 -30.06 -0.21
CA HIS A 464 -24.84 -30.66 0.36
C HIS A 464 -25.02 -30.90 1.85
N GLN A 465 -24.62 -32.09 2.29
CA GLN A 465 -24.59 -32.44 3.70
C GLN A 465 -23.14 -32.75 4.08
N PHE A 466 -22.72 -32.25 5.25
CA PHE A 466 -21.49 -32.69 5.86
C PHE A 466 -21.79 -33.47 7.12
N GLU A 467 -21.13 -34.61 7.24
CA GLU A 467 -21.26 -35.49 8.38
C GLU A 467 -19.89 -35.86 8.94
N GLY A 468 -19.74 -35.73 10.24
CA GLY A 468 -18.55 -36.16 10.96
C GLY A 468 -18.79 -37.47 11.70
N LEU A 469 -17.74 -38.29 11.78
CA LEU A 469 -17.71 -39.50 12.60
C LEU A 469 -16.38 -39.55 13.35
N VAL A 470 -16.46 -39.82 14.65
CA VAL A 470 -15.33 -40.19 15.49
C VAL A 470 -15.60 -41.55 16.11
N VAL A 471 -14.68 -42.49 15.96
CA VAL A 471 -14.71 -43.80 16.64
C VAL A 471 -13.33 -44.07 17.22
N ASP A 472 -13.26 -44.21 18.54
CA ASP A 472 -12.02 -44.47 19.28
C ASP A 472 -12.36 -45.09 20.66
N LYS A 473 -11.34 -45.41 21.43
CA LYS A 473 -11.52 -45.82 22.84
C LYS A 473 -11.88 -44.60 23.69
N ASN A 474 -12.80 -44.79 24.64
CA ASN A 474 -13.20 -43.76 25.62
C ASN A 474 -13.78 -42.47 25.02
N ILE A 475 -14.53 -42.57 23.92
CA ILE A 475 -15.27 -41.44 23.34
C ILE A 475 -16.61 -41.27 24.06
N SER A 476 -16.89 -40.05 24.51
CA SER A 476 -18.09 -39.72 25.29
C SER A 476 -18.86 -38.55 24.70
N ILE A 477 -20.07 -38.32 25.24
CA ILE A 477 -20.90 -37.17 24.89
C ILE A 477 -20.21 -35.81 25.16
N THR A 478 -19.25 -35.76 26.09
CA THR A 478 -18.50 -34.53 26.35
C THR A 478 -17.58 -34.18 25.18
N ASN A 479 -17.02 -35.18 24.50
CA ASN A 479 -16.24 -35.00 23.29
C ASN A 479 -17.12 -34.51 22.13
N LEU A 480 -18.34 -35.07 21.99
CA LEU A 480 -19.31 -34.61 21.01
C LEU A 480 -19.64 -33.13 21.23
N ARG A 481 -20.05 -32.77 22.45
CA ARG A 481 -20.40 -31.38 22.80
C ARG A 481 -19.23 -30.42 22.55
N GLY A 482 -18.02 -30.79 22.94
CA GLY A 482 -16.83 -29.97 22.72
C GLY A 482 -16.50 -29.78 21.24
N THR A 483 -16.67 -30.82 20.42
CA THR A 483 -16.46 -30.76 18.97
C THR A 483 -17.47 -29.82 18.30
N ILE A 484 -18.75 -29.92 18.67
CA ILE A 484 -19.81 -29.05 18.14
C ILE A 484 -19.60 -27.59 18.59
N ASP A 485 -19.24 -27.36 19.87
CA ASP A 485 -18.98 -26.02 20.40
C ASP A 485 -17.79 -25.36 19.69
N TYR A 486 -16.73 -26.13 19.44
CA TYR A 486 -15.58 -25.68 18.67
C TYR A 486 -15.96 -25.29 17.23
N PHE A 487 -16.75 -26.13 16.55
CA PHE A 487 -17.27 -25.79 15.22
C PHE A 487 -18.11 -24.52 15.25
N ALA A 488 -19.05 -24.41 16.19
CA ALA A 488 -19.94 -23.27 16.29
C ALA A 488 -19.17 -21.96 16.47
N LYS A 489 -18.18 -21.93 17.36
CA LYS A 489 -17.34 -20.75 17.60
C LYS A 489 -16.42 -20.43 16.44
N SER A 490 -15.87 -21.44 15.77
CA SER A 490 -14.94 -21.26 14.65
C SER A 490 -15.64 -20.78 13.38
N PHE A 491 -16.83 -21.32 13.09
CA PHE A 491 -17.57 -21.05 11.86
C PHE A 491 -18.53 -19.87 11.96
N PHE A 492 -19.27 -19.75 13.07
CA PHE A 492 -20.28 -18.69 13.25
C PHE A 492 -19.78 -17.49 14.08
N GLY A 493 -18.64 -17.63 14.76
CA GLY A 493 -17.99 -16.59 15.57
C GLY A 493 -17.95 -16.88 17.07
N PRO A 494 -17.05 -16.22 17.83
CA PRO A 494 -16.66 -16.63 19.18
C PRO A 494 -17.77 -16.52 20.24
N LYS A 495 -18.81 -15.73 19.98
CA LYS A 495 -19.95 -15.52 20.89
C LYS A 495 -21.09 -16.53 20.71
N ARG A 496 -20.98 -17.43 19.74
CA ARG A 496 -22.07 -18.35 19.39
C ARG A 496 -22.12 -19.49 20.39
N GLU A 497 -23.33 -19.77 20.87
CA GLU A 497 -23.60 -20.84 21.82
C GLU A 497 -24.38 -21.97 21.16
N ILE A 498 -24.21 -23.18 21.71
CA ILE A 498 -24.89 -24.39 21.24
C ILE A 498 -25.88 -24.88 22.29
N ARG A 499 -26.99 -25.46 21.83
CA ARG A 499 -28.00 -26.14 22.66
C ARG A 499 -28.24 -27.54 22.09
N LEU A 500 -28.05 -28.56 22.94
CA LEU A 500 -28.37 -29.95 22.61
C LEU A 500 -29.75 -30.28 23.17
N ARG A 501 -30.70 -30.62 22.29
CA ARG A 501 -32.04 -31.06 22.67
C ARG A 501 -32.16 -32.56 22.44
N PRO A 502 -32.60 -33.37 23.41
CA PRO A 502 -32.82 -34.80 23.18
C PRO A 502 -33.74 -35.02 21.98
N TYR A 503 -33.36 -35.96 21.12
CA TYR A 503 -34.13 -36.39 19.96
C TYR A 503 -33.97 -37.90 19.78
N HIS A 504 -34.48 -38.47 18.69
CA HIS A 504 -34.32 -39.88 18.38
C HIS A 504 -33.88 -40.09 16.93
N PHE A 505 -32.72 -40.72 16.73
CA PHE A 505 -32.27 -41.22 15.43
C PHE A 505 -31.94 -42.71 15.53
N GLN A 506 -32.28 -43.51 14.51
CA GLN A 506 -32.09 -44.97 14.56
C GLN A 506 -30.63 -45.42 14.73
N PHE A 507 -29.67 -44.60 14.28
CA PHE A 507 -28.24 -44.89 14.25
C PHE A 507 -27.45 -44.26 15.40
N THR A 508 -28.09 -43.55 16.33
CA THR A 508 -27.41 -43.00 17.52
C THR A 508 -28.22 -43.22 18.80
N GLU A 509 -27.54 -43.37 19.94
CA GLU A 509 -28.15 -43.42 21.26
C GLU A 509 -27.09 -43.09 22.34
N PRO A 510 -27.23 -41.97 23.11
CA PRO A 510 -28.28 -40.96 22.99
C PRO A 510 -28.14 -40.07 21.75
N SER A 511 -29.28 -39.56 21.27
CA SER A 511 -29.42 -38.66 20.13
C SER A 511 -29.81 -37.23 20.54
N PHE A 512 -29.38 -36.25 19.74
CA PHE A 512 -29.65 -34.83 19.95
C PHE A 512 -29.93 -34.10 18.64
N GLU A 513 -30.88 -33.17 18.68
CA GLU A 513 -30.90 -32.04 17.76
C GLU A 513 -30.00 -30.92 18.32
N VAL A 514 -29.28 -30.26 17.43
CA VAL A 514 -28.34 -29.20 17.76
C VAL A 514 -28.91 -27.87 17.26
N ASP A 515 -29.06 -26.93 18.18
CA ASP A 515 -29.39 -25.54 17.85
C ASP A 515 -28.21 -24.62 18.14
N ILE A 516 -28.11 -23.52 17.38
CA ILE A 516 -27.18 -22.41 17.63
C ILE A 516 -27.93 -21.15 18.05
N SER A 517 -27.30 -20.32 18.89
CA SER A 517 -27.83 -19.00 19.26
C SER A 517 -27.97 -18.11 18.03
N CYS A 518 -29.10 -17.43 17.84
CA CYS A 518 -29.35 -16.51 16.73
C CYS A 518 -28.47 -15.25 16.81
N ASN A 519 -27.84 -14.85 15.70
CA ASN A 519 -27.01 -13.62 15.61
C ASN A 519 -27.79 -12.31 15.63
N VAL A 520 -29.06 -12.35 15.26
CA VAL A 520 -29.86 -11.11 15.16
C VAL A 520 -30.26 -10.62 16.56
N CYS A 521 -30.42 -11.54 17.51
CA CYS A 521 -30.96 -11.24 18.83
C CYS A 521 -30.14 -11.82 19.98
N ASP A 522 -28.99 -12.45 19.71
CA ASP A 522 -28.14 -13.06 20.73
C ASP A 522 -28.93 -13.92 21.74
N ALA A 523 -29.72 -14.85 21.19
CA ALA A 523 -30.62 -15.75 21.94
C ALA A 523 -31.81 -15.12 22.68
N GLN A 524 -32.14 -13.85 22.42
CA GLN A 524 -33.29 -13.16 23.04
C GLN A 524 -34.63 -13.37 22.32
N GLY A 525 -34.61 -13.91 21.09
CA GLY A 525 -35.79 -14.08 20.24
C GLY A 525 -35.97 -12.93 19.24
N CYS A 526 -36.30 -13.27 17.98
CA CYS A 526 -36.63 -12.30 16.94
C CYS A 526 -37.55 -12.91 15.87
N LYS A 527 -37.96 -12.12 14.87
CA LYS A 527 -38.84 -12.60 13.78
C LYS A 527 -38.27 -13.80 13.01
N LEU A 528 -36.94 -13.95 12.95
CA LEU A 528 -36.27 -15.03 12.24
C LEU A 528 -36.25 -16.35 13.05
N CYS A 529 -35.80 -16.29 14.29
CA CYS A 529 -35.59 -17.49 15.11
C CYS A 529 -36.75 -17.81 16.07
N LYS A 530 -37.70 -16.87 16.24
CA LYS A 530 -38.79 -16.87 17.23
C LYS A 530 -38.33 -16.89 18.68
N GLU A 531 -37.51 -17.85 19.07
CA GLU A 531 -37.12 -18.12 20.46
C GLU A 531 -35.60 -17.99 20.72
N GLY A 532 -34.86 -17.39 19.79
CA GLY A 532 -33.43 -17.12 19.97
C GLY A 532 -32.51 -18.22 19.45
N TRP A 533 -33.05 -19.34 18.97
CA TRP A 533 -32.28 -20.51 18.56
C TRP A 533 -32.60 -20.94 17.13
N LEU A 534 -31.61 -21.46 16.42
CA LEU A 534 -31.72 -21.95 15.05
C LEU A 534 -31.15 -23.36 14.97
N GLU A 535 -31.96 -24.33 14.55
CA GLU A 535 -31.56 -25.72 14.38
C GLU A 535 -30.56 -25.87 13.22
N ILE A 536 -29.42 -26.51 13.47
CA ILE A 536 -28.42 -26.84 12.42
C ILE A 536 -28.49 -28.30 11.97
N GLY A 537 -29.06 -29.18 12.80
CA GLY A 537 -29.38 -30.58 12.50
C GLY A 537 -28.99 -31.54 13.62
N GLY A 538 -28.83 -32.82 13.27
CA GLY A 538 -28.69 -33.92 14.24
C GLY A 538 -27.26 -34.26 14.66
N ALA A 539 -27.14 -34.83 15.86
CA ALA A 539 -25.91 -35.42 16.38
C ALA A 539 -26.21 -36.52 17.42
N GLY A 540 -25.25 -37.36 17.75
CA GLY A 540 -25.44 -38.37 18.80
C GLY A 540 -24.27 -39.34 18.95
N MET A 541 -24.35 -40.18 19.98
CA MET A 541 -23.39 -41.27 20.18
C MET A 541 -23.77 -42.43 19.25
N VAL A 542 -22.82 -43.01 18.50
CA VAL A 542 -23.10 -44.05 17.52
C VAL A 542 -23.73 -45.27 18.19
N HIS A 543 -24.86 -45.76 17.67
CA HIS A 543 -25.58 -46.87 18.27
C HIS A 543 -24.75 -48.16 18.21
N PRO A 544 -24.71 -49.00 19.26
CA PRO A 544 -23.91 -50.23 19.29
C PRO A 544 -24.16 -51.19 18.12
N ASN A 545 -25.39 -51.28 17.61
CA ASN A 545 -25.71 -52.08 16.42
C ASN A 545 -24.99 -51.58 15.17
N VAL A 546 -24.83 -50.27 15.00
CA VAL A 546 -24.12 -49.69 13.85
C VAL A 546 -22.64 -50.07 13.90
N LEU A 547 -22.01 -49.98 15.08
CA LEU A 547 -20.63 -50.45 15.28
C LEU A 547 -20.49 -51.94 14.95
N LYS A 548 -21.41 -52.78 15.45
CA LYS A 548 -21.44 -54.22 15.15
C LYS A 548 -21.60 -54.50 13.65
N ASN A 549 -22.49 -53.78 12.96
CA ASN A 549 -22.69 -53.89 11.51
C ASN A 549 -21.40 -53.58 10.71
N CYS A 550 -20.52 -52.77 11.28
CA CYS A 550 -19.21 -52.43 10.73
C CYS A 550 -18.06 -53.27 11.32
N LYS A 551 -18.34 -54.33 12.07
CA LYS A 551 -17.35 -55.23 12.70
C LYS A 551 -16.45 -54.55 13.74
N ILE A 552 -16.97 -53.52 14.42
CA ILE A 552 -16.31 -52.83 15.54
C ILE A 552 -16.99 -53.26 16.84
N ASP A 553 -16.21 -53.70 17.84
CA ASP A 553 -16.74 -54.13 19.14
C ASP A 553 -17.17 -52.93 19.99
N PRO A 554 -18.47 -52.76 20.29
CA PRO A 554 -18.96 -51.64 21.10
C PRO A 554 -18.59 -51.74 22.59
N ASN A 555 -18.04 -52.88 23.05
CA ASN A 555 -17.49 -52.98 24.41
C ASN A 555 -16.09 -52.37 24.51
N GLU A 556 -15.36 -52.27 23.40
CA GLU A 556 -14.01 -51.69 23.35
C GLU A 556 -14.01 -50.26 22.80
N TYR A 557 -14.83 -50.01 21.78
CA TYR A 557 -14.89 -48.73 21.08
C TYR A 557 -16.24 -48.04 21.27
N SER A 558 -16.18 -46.72 21.25
CA SER A 558 -17.34 -45.83 21.28
C SER A 558 -17.12 -44.73 20.25
N GLY A 559 -18.18 -44.01 19.90
CA GLY A 559 -18.08 -42.98 18.90
C GLY A 559 -19.24 -42.01 18.91
N PHE A 560 -19.07 -40.89 18.25
CA PHE A 560 -20.14 -39.95 17.98
C PHE A 560 -20.19 -39.59 16.51
N ALA A 561 -21.36 -39.18 16.05
CA ALA A 561 -21.58 -38.65 14.73
C ALA A 561 -22.44 -37.37 14.79
N PHE A 562 -22.32 -36.55 13.76
CA PHE A 562 -23.16 -35.37 13.55
C PHE A 562 -23.38 -35.15 12.05
N GLY A 563 -24.47 -34.49 11.67
CA GLY A 563 -24.83 -34.28 10.27
C GLY A 563 -25.67 -33.04 10.02
N TRP A 564 -25.13 -32.12 9.22
CA TRP A 564 -25.72 -30.80 8.98
C TRP A 564 -25.67 -30.42 7.50
N GLY A 565 -26.66 -29.65 7.05
CA GLY A 565 -26.72 -29.12 5.69
C GLY A 565 -25.75 -27.94 5.50
N VAL A 566 -24.90 -28.00 4.48
CA VAL A 566 -23.91 -26.95 4.17
C VAL A 566 -24.61 -25.63 3.85
N GLU A 567 -25.64 -25.66 3.00
CA GLU A 567 -26.41 -24.48 2.61
C GLU A 567 -27.02 -23.80 3.83
N ARG A 568 -27.63 -24.61 4.71
CA ARG A 568 -28.30 -24.14 5.92
C ARG A 568 -27.31 -23.45 6.87
N VAL A 569 -26.18 -24.10 7.18
CA VAL A 569 -25.18 -23.49 8.06
C VAL A 569 -24.56 -22.24 7.41
N ALA A 570 -24.32 -22.23 6.10
CA ALA A 570 -23.77 -21.07 5.41
C ALA A 570 -24.73 -19.87 5.47
N MET A 571 -26.04 -20.11 5.29
CA MET A 571 -27.08 -19.08 5.36
C MET A 571 -27.27 -18.50 6.78
N MET A 572 -26.90 -19.24 7.84
CA MET A 572 -27.00 -18.78 9.23
C MET A 572 -25.83 -17.89 9.69
N LYS A 573 -24.84 -17.68 8.81
CA LYS A 573 -23.68 -16.83 9.09
C LYS A 573 -24.07 -15.34 9.07
N SER A 574 -23.38 -14.57 9.91
CA SER A 574 -23.67 -13.15 10.11
C SER A 574 -23.47 -12.34 8.83
N GLY A 575 -24.41 -11.41 8.55
CA GLY A 575 -24.34 -10.53 7.38
C GLY A 575 -24.86 -11.13 6.07
N LEU A 576 -25.28 -12.40 6.08
CA LEU A 576 -25.91 -13.05 4.93
C LEU A 576 -27.43 -13.10 5.14
N SER A 577 -28.18 -12.65 4.14
CA SER A 577 -29.65 -12.67 4.15
C SER A 577 -30.13 -13.27 2.83
N VAL A 578 -30.18 -14.60 2.78
CA VAL A 578 -30.74 -15.35 1.66
C VAL A 578 -32.18 -15.73 2.03
N PRO A 579 -33.21 -15.12 1.42
CA PRO A 579 -34.61 -15.34 1.80
C PRO A 579 -35.16 -16.69 1.30
N ASP A 580 -34.49 -17.31 0.33
CA ASP A 580 -34.92 -18.53 -0.34
C ASP A 580 -33.70 -19.36 -0.74
N ILE A 581 -33.60 -20.58 -0.23
CA ILE A 581 -32.45 -21.46 -0.47
C ILE A 581 -32.28 -21.82 -1.96
N ARG A 582 -33.35 -21.78 -2.76
CA ARG A 582 -33.34 -22.09 -4.20
C ARG A 582 -32.52 -21.09 -5.00
N LEU A 583 -32.35 -19.88 -4.47
CA LEU A 583 -31.49 -18.87 -5.07
C LEU A 583 -30.03 -19.31 -5.20
N LEU A 584 -29.56 -20.18 -4.30
CA LEU A 584 -28.22 -20.77 -4.34
C LEU A 584 -27.98 -21.63 -5.58
N TYR A 585 -29.02 -22.11 -6.25
CA TYR A 585 -28.89 -22.90 -7.49
C TYR A 585 -29.55 -22.22 -8.68
N SER A 586 -29.90 -20.94 -8.53
CA SER A 586 -30.41 -20.13 -9.64
C SER A 586 -29.28 -19.85 -10.64
N SER A 587 -29.61 -19.81 -11.93
CA SER A 587 -28.67 -19.36 -12.98
C SER A 587 -28.60 -17.82 -13.09
N ASP A 588 -29.07 -17.09 -12.07
CA ASP A 588 -29.06 -15.63 -12.06
C ASP A 588 -27.72 -15.08 -11.60
N LEU A 589 -26.92 -14.57 -12.54
CA LEU A 589 -25.61 -14.00 -12.27
C LEU A 589 -25.64 -12.84 -11.27
N ARG A 590 -26.75 -12.10 -11.15
CA ARG A 590 -26.87 -10.99 -10.18
C ARG A 590 -26.89 -11.51 -8.75
N VAL A 591 -27.50 -12.68 -8.55
CA VAL A 591 -27.54 -13.37 -7.26
C VAL A 591 -26.19 -14.00 -6.99
N LEU A 592 -25.68 -14.78 -7.95
CA LEU A 592 -24.39 -15.46 -7.81
C LEU A 592 -23.25 -14.47 -7.53
N SER A 593 -23.21 -13.31 -8.20
CA SER A 593 -22.14 -12.31 -8.00
C SER A 593 -22.15 -11.63 -6.62
N GLN A 594 -23.23 -11.76 -5.85
CA GLN A 594 -23.37 -11.20 -4.51
C GLN A 594 -23.08 -12.23 -3.40
N LEU A 595 -23.08 -13.53 -3.75
CA LEU A 595 -22.88 -14.68 -2.85
C LEU A 595 -21.47 -15.27 -3.00
#